data_AF-A0A445AG33-F1
#
_entry.id   AF-A0A445AG33-F1
#
_cell.length_a   1.000
_cell.length_b   1.000
_cell.length_c   1.000
_cell.angle_alpha   90.00
_cell.angle_beta   90.00
_cell.angle_gamma   90.00
#
_symmetry.space_group_name_H-M   'P 1'
#
loop_
_entity.id
_entity.type
_entity.pdbx_description
1 polymer ?
#
loop_
_entity_poly.entity_id
_entity_poly.type
_entity_poly.pdbx_seq_one_letter_code
_entity_poly.pdbx_strand_id
1 'polypeptide(L)' 'MEFFPIPYESMWAAWHGTRLSPNPAMRQKASRRPVSTRFRNDMDETERHEKWCGLCRQYGHTRRGCPNQPTGDV' A
#
# COMPACT_ATOMS: atom_id res chain seq x y z
N MET A 1 -10.36 -24.17 -23.59
CA MET A 1 -9.25 -23.20 -23.55
C MET A 1 -8.29 -23.67 -22.50
N GLU A 2 -7.10 -24.08 -22.92
CA GLU A 2 -6.06 -24.62 -22.04
C GLU A 2 -5.02 -23.53 -21.82
N PHE A 3 -4.63 -23.32 -20.56
CA PHE A 3 -3.67 -22.29 -20.19
C PHE A 3 -2.33 -22.96 -19.91
N PHE A 4 -1.27 -22.52 -20.61
CA PHE A 4 0.07 -23.04 -20.37
C PHE A 4 0.73 -22.30 -19.20
N PRO A 5 1.51 -23.01 -18.39
CA PRO A 5 2.27 -22.39 -17.31
C PRO A 5 3.32 -21.42 -17.86
N ILE A 6 3.52 -20.30 -17.16
CA ILE A 6 4.60 -19.36 -17.47
C ILE A 6 5.93 -20.09 -17.21
N PRO A 7 6.88 -20.09 -18.17
CA PRO A 7 8.15 -20.77 -18.00
C PRO A 7 9.01 -20.10 -16.91
N TYR A 8 9.95 -20.86 -16.36
CA TYR A 8 10.93 -20.36 -15.39
C TYR A 8 11.73 -19.18 -15.96
N GLU A 9 12.12 -18.23 -15.10
CA GLU A 9 12.85 -17.00 -15.49
C GLU A 9 14.14 -17.30 -16.28
N SER A 10 14.81 -18.42 -15.97
CA SER A 10 16.01 -18.89 -16.69
C SER A 10 15.76 -19.28 -18.15
N MET A 11 14.50 -19.49 -18.54
CA MET A 11 14.09 -19.83 -19.91
C MET A 11 13.61 -18.59 -20.68
N TRP A 12 13.57 -17.42 -20.06
CA TRP A 12 13.14 -16.20 -20.73
C TRP A 12 14.21 -15.74 -21.72
N ALA A 13 13.80 -15.33 -22.91
CA ALA A 13 14.70 -14.73 -23.86
C ALA A 13 15.29 -13.43 -23.29
N ALA A 14 16.56 -13.15 -23.61
CA ALA A 14 17.18 -11.89 -23.23
C ALA A 14 16.38 -10.72 -23.81
N TRP A 15 16.00 -9.78 -22.95
CA TRP A 15 15.28 -8.60 -23.39
C TRP A 15 16.25 -7.57 -23.98
N HIS A 16 16.11 -7.30 -25.27
CA HIS A 16 16.93 -6.34 -26.02
C HIS A 16 16.20 -5.02 -26.34
N GLY A 17 15.06 -4.77 -25.68
CA GLY A 17 14.29 -3.55 -25.90
C GLY A 17 14.95 -2.30 -25.29
N THR A 18 14.56 -1.13 -25.79
CA THR A 18 14.91 0.14 -25.15
C THR A 18 14.15 0.27 -23.83
N ARG A 19 14.85 0.63 -22.75
CA ARG A 19 14.22 0.89 -21.45
C ARG A 19 13.48 2.20 -21.50
N LEU A 20 12.18 2.11 -21.77
CA LEU A 20 11.26 3.23 -21.68
C LEU A 20 11.19 3.67 -20.21
N SER A 21 11.76 4.84 -19.94
CA SER A 21 11.62 5.50 -18.64
C SER A 21 10.58 6.60 -18.78
N PRO A 22 9.63 6.73 -17.84
CA PRO A 22 8.67 7.84 -17.88
C PRO A 22 9.39 9.18 -17.88
N ASN A 23 8.95 10.12 -18.71
CA ASN A 23 9.51 11.46 -18.76
C ASN A 23 9.40 12.13 -17.36
N PRO A 24 10.52 12.47 -16.70
CA PRO A 24 10.51 13.08 -15.38
C PRO A 24 9.69 14.37 -15.30
N ALA A 25 9.64 15.15 -16.39
CA ALA A 25 8.88 16.41 -16.46
C ALA A 25 7.36 16.20 -16.58
N MET A 26 6.93 15.04 -17.09
CA MET A 26 5.52 14.65 -17.16
C MET A 26 5.07 13.83 -15.95
N ARG A 27 5.97 13.53 -15.00
CA ARG A 27 5.57 12.89 -13.75
C ARG A 27 4.62 13.83 -13.04
N GLN A 28 3.47 13.29 -12.63
CA GLN A 28 2.61 13.99 -11.70
C GLN A 28 3.47 14.39 -10.51
N LYS A 29 3.53 15.71 -10.24
CA LYS A 29 4.27 16.23 -9.08
C LYS A 29 3.75 15.47 -7.86
N ALA A 30 4.63 15.17 -6.91
CA ALA A 30 4.23 14.68 -5.59
C ALA A 30 3.54 15.81 -4.78
N SER A 31 2.66 16.59 -5.42
CA SER A 31 1.65 17.36 -4.72
C SER A 31 0.89 16.36 -3.86
N ARG A 32 0.84 16.63 -2.57
CA ARG A 32 0.05 15.83 -1.63
C ARG A 32 -1.33 15.58 -2.24
N ARG A 33 -1.87 14.39 -2.00
CA ARG A 33 -3.26 14.09 -2.34
C ARG A 33 -4.11 15.30 -1.93
N PRO A 34 -4.93 15.86 -2.84
CA PRO A 34 -5.80 16.97 -2.50
C PRO A 34 -6.55 16.63 -1.21
N VAL A 35 -6.59 17.58 -0.27
CA VAL A 35 -7.39 17.42 0.93
C VAL A 35 -8.81 17.18 0.47
N SER A 36 -9.39 16.05 0.87
CA SER A 36 -10.78 15.76 0.58
C SER A 36 -11.65 16.85 1.21
N THR A 37 -12.29 17.66 0.38
CA THR A 37 -13.33 18.63 0.79
C THR A 37 -14.69 17.97 0.98
N ARG A 38 -14.81 16.68 0.70
CA ARG A 38 -16.05 15.91 0.88
C ARG A 38 -16.44 15.89 2.35
N PHE A 39 -17.64 16.37 2.64
CA PHE A 39 -18.32 16.18 3.92
C PHE A 39 -18.78 14.72 4.03
N ARG A 40 -18.47 14.05 5.14
CA ARG A 40 -18.88 12.66 5.38
C ARG A 40 -20.32 12.63 5.86
N ASN A 41 -21.16 11.81 5.24
CA ASN A 41 -22.53 11.55 5.66
C ASN A 41 -22.67 10.13 6.23
N ASP A 42 -23.85 9.79 6.75
CA ASP A 42 -24.14 8.47 7.35
C ASP A 42 -23.87 7.29 6.39
N MET A 43 -24.04 7.50 5.08
CA MET A 43 -23.70 6.50 4.05
C MET A 43 -22.18 6.22 3.94
N ASP A 44 -21.33 7.12 4.45
CA ASP A 44 -19.88 6.93 4.56
C ASP A 44 -19.47 6.28 5.90
N GLU A 45 -20.42 6.06 6.81
CA GLU A 45 -20.16 5.34 8.05
C GLU A 45 -20.03 3.86 7.75
N THR A 46 -18.80 3.37 7.82
CA THR A 46 -18.52 1.93 7.91
C THR A 46 -18.60 1.50 9.36
N GLU A 47 -19.17 0.32 9.62
CA GLU A 47 -19.12 -0.31 10.94
C GLU A 47 -17.69 -0.26 11.48
N ARG A 48 -17.52 0.31 12.69
CA ARG A 48 -16.22 0.39 13.32
C ARG A 48 -15.85 -0.99 13.84
N HIS A 49 -15.21 -1.78 12.99
CA HIS A 49 -14.64 -3.06 13.41
C HIS A 49 -13.60 -2.81 14.49
N GLU A 50 -13.50 -3.72 15.45
CA GLU A 50 -12.42 -3.68 16.45
C GLU A 50 -11.08 -3.66 15.71
N LYS A 51 -10.36 -2.54 15.85
CA LYS A 51 -9.13 -2.34 15.12
C LYS A 51 -8.07 -3.26 15.68
N TRP A 52 -7.40 -3.95 14.78
CA TRP A 52 -6.22 -4.72 15.10
C TRP A 52 -5.07 -3.75 15.36
N CYS A 53 -4.28 -4.04 16.39
CA CYS A 53 -3.06 -3.30 16.62
C CYS A 53 -2.11 -3.46 15.43
N GLY A 54 -1.73 -2.34 14.80
CA GLY A 54 -0.80 -2.34 13.66
C GLY A 54 0.65 -2.75 13.99
N LEU A 55 0.95 -3.14 15.24
CA LEU A 55 2.23 -3.70 15.67
C LEU A 55 2.08 -5.19 16.00
N CYS A 56 1.26 -5.54 16.99
CA CYS A 56 1.16 -6.92 17.49
C CYS A 56 -0.03 -7.71 16.92
N ARG A 57 -0.87 -7.10 16.07
CA ARG A 57 -2.07 -7.73 15.48
C ARG A 57 -3.09 -8.26 16.51
N GLN A 58 -3.10 -7.73 17.74
CA GLN A 58 -4.11 -8.06 18.73
C GLN A 58 -5.24 -7.02 18.76
N TYR A 59 -6.43 -7.44 19.17
CA TYR A 59 -7.60 -6.58 19.37
C TYR A 59 -7.47 -5.73 20.64
N GLY A 60 -8.38 -4.75 20.80
CA GLY A 60 -8.53 -3.95 22.01
C GLY A 60 -7.61 -2.73 22.12
N HIS A 61 -6.62 -2.56 21.23
CA HIS A 61 -5.76 -1.39 21.26
C HIS A 61 -5.23 -1.00 19.86
N THR A 62 -4.91 0.29 19.70
CA THR A 62 -4.25 0.79 18.49
C THR A 62 -2.74 0.69 18.62
N ARG A 63 -2.01 0.88 17.51
CA ARG A 63 -0.54 0.96 17.50
C ARG A 63 0.02 1.94 18.54
N ARG A 64 -0.72 3.02 18.87
CA ARG A 64 -0.32 4.04 19.86
C ARG A 64 -0.41 3.58 21.33
N GLY A 65 -1.18 2.54 21.63
CA GLY A 65 -1.29 1.95 22.97
C GLY A 65 -0.75 0.52 23.02
N CYS A 66 0.12 0.15 22.07
CA CYS A 66 0.65 -1.21 22.04
C CYS A 66 1.73 -1.37 23.11
N PRO A 67 1.64 -2.41 23.97
CA PRO A 67 2.69 -2.70 24.95
C PRO A 67 4.01 -3.09 24.28
N ASN A 68 3.96 -3.60 23.04
CA ASN A 68 5.12 -3.91 22.22
C ASN A 68 5.61 -2.68 21.41
N GLN A 69 5.25 -1.47 21.84
CA GLN A 69 5.85 -0.29 21.25
C GLN A 69 7.36 -0.33 21.48
N PRO A 70 8.18 -0.08 20.46
CA PRO A 70 9.58 0.24 20.70
C PRO A 70 9.59 1.52 21.52
N THR A 71 9.86 1.39 22.82
CA THR A 71 10.31 2.52 23.64
C THR A 71 11.53 3.07 22.92
N GLY A 72 11.44 4.30 22.43
CA GLY A 72 12.50 4.91 21.68
C GLY A 72 13.73 5.10 22.57
N ASP A 73 14.59 4.11 22.61
CA ASP A 73 16.00 4.29 22.93
C ASP A 73 16.71 4.64 21.61
N VAL A 74 16.93 5.95 21.45
CA VAL A 74 17.75 6.67 20.45
C VAL A 74 17.14 6.89 19.06
#